data_AF-A0A842QJX7-F1
#
_entry.id   AF-A0A842QJX7-F1
#
_cell.length_a   1.000
_cell.length_b   1.000
_cell.length_c   1.000
_cell.angle_alpha   90.00
_cell.angle_beta   90.00
_cell.angle_gamma   90.00
#
_symmetry.space_group_name_H-M   'P 1'
#
loop_
_entity.id
_entity.type
_entity.pdbx_description
1 polymer ?
#
loop_
_entity_poly.entity_id
_entity_poly.type
_entity_poly.pdbx_seq_one_letter_code
_entity_poly.pdbx_strand_id
1 'polypeptide(L)'
;MARINSKVRRAALILMLTQLVVLTPLVSATTELEWGIEAGENFTYVLQRKLVDPENEGFVASYLPFIVGLREGQKAIATFTDFEELPDEIGSYDELPRSYCTLSRKNDSHVLTAGYTIMSVPVGNWSLLREIAEIESTPGLSEVETDDEWGTINRGQIVAGQTTVDVYEEIRYEKQNGTLSYLRLRFSALGNDLVDIVFVHWYPGVPTVLPAEIQLSTILVISIGIAVAIIVAIVVYMRRK
;
A
#
# COMPACT_ATOMS: atom_id res chain seq x y z
N MET A 1 -29.62 -9.15 11.68
CA MET A 1 -28.34 -8.43 11.80
C MET A 1 -27.80 -8.64 13.21
N ALA A 2 -26.63 -9.26 13.36
CA ALA A 2 -25.95 -9.32 14.66
C ALA A 2 -25.10 -8.04 14.85
N ARG A 3 -25.17 -7.42 16.03
CA ARG A 3 -24.24 -6.33 16.38
C ARG A 3 -22.91 -6.96 16.79
N ILE A 4 -21.94 -7.01 15.87
CA ILE A 4 -20.57 -7.41 16.19
C ILE A 4 -20.02 -6.43 17.24
N ASN A 5 -19.55 -6.95 18.37
CA ASN A 5 -19.13 -6.16 19.51
C ASN A 5 -17.79 -5.47 19.20
N SER A 6 -17.70 -4.15 19.36
CA SER A 6 -16.50 -3.36 19.02
C SER A 6 -15.23 -3.78 19.80
N LYS A 7 -15.39 -4.42 20.97
CA LYS A 7 -14.26 -5.05 21.69
C LYS A 7 -13.64 -6.24 20.94
N VAL A 8 -14.45 -6.99 20.19
CA VAL A 8 -13.99 -8.14 19.38
C VAL A 8 -13.22 -7.66 18.14
N ARG A 9 -13.68 -6.57 17.48
CA ARG A 9 -12.94 -5.92 16.39
C ARG A 9 -11.51 -5.54 16.80
N ARG A 10 -11.38 -4.87 17.96
CA ARG A 10 -10.07 -4.45 18.51
C ARG A 10 -9.15 -5.62 18.84
N ALA A 11 -9.68 -6.69 19.45
CA ALA A 11 -8.89 -7.88 19.78
C ALA A 11 -8.38 -8.61 18.52
N ALA A 12 -9.21 -8.69 17.47
CA ALA A 12 -8.79 -9.26 16.19
C ALA A 12 -7.71 -8.41 15.51
N LEU A 13 -7.88 -7.08 15.47
CA LEU A 13 -6.91 -6.14 14.86
C LEU A 13 -5.53 -6.22 15.52
N ILE A 14 -5.47 -6.35 16.86
CA ILE A 14 -4.19 -6.50 17.59
C ILE A 14 -3.49 -7.84 17.25
N LEU A 15 -4.23 -8.88 16.86
CA LEU A 15 -3.64 -10.13 16.38
C LEU A 15 -3.07 -10.02 14.95
N MET A 16 -3.59 -9.10 14.12
CA MET A 16 -3.06 -8.81 12.79
C MET A 16 -1.64 -8.21 12.87
N LEU A 17 -1.38 -7.39 13.89
CA LEU A 17 -0.06 -6.78 14.15
C LEU A 17 1.07 -7.81 14.35
N THR A 18 0.73 -9.07 14.64
CA THR A 18 1.70 -10.17 14.84
C THR A 18 1.79 -11.15 13.67
N GLN A 19 1.08 -10.92 12.56
CA GLN A 19 1.11 -11.77 11.37
C GLN A 19 1.35 -11.05 10.04
N LEU A 20 1.34 -9.71 10.01
CA LEU A 20 2.10 -8.95 9.02
C LEU A 20 3.59 -9.10 9.36
N VAL A 21 4.21 -10.15 8.81
CA VAL A 21 5.66 -10.36 8.86
C VAL A 21 6.36 -9.18 8.19
N VAL A 22 7.47 -8.78 8.79
CA VAL A 22 8.25 -7.56 8.54
C VAL A 22 8.49 -7.25 7.05
N LEU A 23 7.59 -6.47 6.44
CA LEU A 23 7.72 -5.93 5.08
C LEU A 23 8.31 -4.51 5.09
N THR A 24 9.52 -4.38 5.63
CA THR A 24 10.37 -3.22 5.37
C THR A 24 10.88 -3.25 3.91
N PRO A 25 11.09 -2.09 3.25
CA PRO A 25 11.46 -2.05 1.82
C PRO A 25 12.78 -2.75 1.43
N LEU A 26 12.90 -3.11 0.15
CA LEU A 26 13.93 -4.00 -0.40
C LEU A 26 14.30 -3.63 -1.87
N VAL A 27 15.60 -3.61 -2.20
CA VAL A 27 16.25 -3.29 -3.50
C VAL A 27 17.62 -4.03 -3.56
N SER A 28 18.29 -4.50 -4.63
CA SER A 28 19.27 -5.63 -4.45
C SER A 28 20.77 -5.57 -4.81
N ALA A 29 21.58 -6.42 -4.12
CA ALA A 29 23.05 -6.49 -3.99
C ALA A 29 23.82 -7.53 -4.84
N THR A 30 24.86 -7.14 -5.61
CA THR A 30 25.88 -8.07 -6.19
C THR A 30 27.29 -7.74 -5.69
N THR A 31 28.34 -8.45 -6.14
CA THR A 31 29.74 -8.29 -5.73
C THR A 31 30.40 -6.92 -6.02
N GLU A 32 29.68 -5.98 -6.63
CA GLU A 32 29.90 -4.54 -6.46
C GLU A 32 28.52 -3.96 -6.13
N LEU A 33 28.39 -3.30 -4.98
CA LEU A 33 27.10 -2.83 -4.46
C LEU A 33 26.81 -1.41 -4.95
N GLU A 34 26.01 -1.28 -6.02
CA GLU A 34 25.55 0.03 -6.49
C GLU A 34 24.42 0.55 -5.59
N TRP A 35 24.57 1.73 -5.00
CA TRP A 35 23.55 2.35 -4.14
C TRP A 35 22.95 3.57 -4.86
N GLY A 36 21.72 3.42 -5.35
CA GLY A 36 21.11 4.34 -6.33
C GLY A 36 20.55 5.67 -5.80
N ILE A 37 20.85 6.04 -4.55
CA ILE A 37 20.30 7.24 -3.88
C ILE A 37 21.38 7.89 -3.01
N GLU A 38 21.56 9.21 -3.13
CA GLU A 38 22.46 10.00 -2.28
C GLU A 38 21.74 10.81 -1.18
N ALA A 39 22.45 11.11 -0.09
CA ALA A 39 21.94 11.98 0.97
C ALA A 39 21.77 13.42 0.45
N GLY A 40 20.56 13.97 0.58
CA GLY A 40 20.16 15.25 0.02
C GLY A 40 19.31 15.16 -1.25
N GLU A 41 19.10 13.96 -1.82
CA GLU A 41 18.20 13.79 -2.96
C GLU A 41 16.72 13.92 -2.60
N ASN A 42 15.91 14.28 -3.61
CA ASN A 42 14.53 14.74 -3.43
C ASN A 42 13.58 14.16 -4.48
N PHE A 43 12.72 13.23 -4.05
CA PHE A 43 11.77 12.53 -4.90
C PHE A 43 10.34 13.03 -4.64
N THR A 44 9.55 13.23 -5.69
CA THR A 44 8.17 13.76 -5.54
C THR A 44 7.15 12.64 -5.64
N TYR A 45 6.40 12.39 -4.59
CA TYR A 45 5.34 11.38 -4.58
C TYR A 45 3.95 12.03 -4.68
N VAL A 46 2.94 11.28 -5.12
CA VAL A 46 1.53 11.72 -5.09
C VAL A 46 0.62 10.65 -4.49
N LEU A 47 -0.31 11.07 -3.64
CA LEU A 47 -1.35 10.22 -3.09
C LEU A 47 -2.56 10.19 -4.04
N GLN A 48 -2.57 9.23 -4.97
CA GLN A 48 -3.59 9.12 -6.02
C GLN A 48 -4.95 8.62 -5.51
N ARG A 49 -4.97 7.85 -4.42
CA ARG A 49 -6.19 7.39 -3.75
C ARG A 49 -6.00 7.32 -2.25
N LYS A 50 -6.99 7.77 -1.47
CA LYS A 50 -7.04 7.60 -0.01
C LYS A 50 -8.46 7.29 0.46
N LEU A 51 -8.84 6.01 0.42
CA LEU A 51 -9.95 5.48 1.20
C LEU A 51 -9.41 4.88 2.50
N VAL A 52 -9.95 5.31 3.64
CA VAL A 52 -9.70 4.73 4.97
C VAL A 52 -10.99 4.84 5.78
N ASP A 53 -11.51 3.73 6.30
CA ASP A 53 -12.61 3.72 7.28
C ASP A 53 -12.11 4.34 8.61
N PRO A 54 -12.87 5.26 9.24
CA PRO A 54 -12.51 5.86 10.54
C PRO A 54 -12.16 4.86 11.66
N GLU A 55 -12.67 3.62 11.65
CA GLU A 55 -12.27 2.59 12.62
C GLU A 55 -10.83 2.08 12.38
N ASN A 56 -10.26 2.29 11.19
CA ASN A 56 -8.94 1.82 10.76
C ASN A 56 -7.88 2.93 10.62
N GLU A 57 -8.23 4.21 10.79
CA GLU A 57 -7.27 5.33 10.68
C GLU A 57 -6.03 5.16 11.58
N GLY A 58 -6.21 4.68 12.81
CA GLY A 58 -5.10 4.43 13.74
C GLY A 58 -4.16 3.30 13.31
N PHE A 59 -4.66 2.31 12.55
CA PHE A 59 -3.83 1.25 11.98
C PHE A 59 -3.04 1.78 10.78
N VAL A 60 -3.70 2.47 9.85
CA VAL A 60 -3.03 3.14 8.71
C VAL A 60 -1.98 4.13 9.20
N ALA A 61 -2.25 4.88 10.27
CA ALA A 61 -1.30 5.80 10.88
C ALA A 61 -0.08 5.11 11.52
N SER A 62 -0.21 3.84 11.94
CA SER A 62 0.92 3.09 12.51
C SER A 62 1.84 2.49 11.46
N TYR A 63 1.32 2.18 10.25
CA TYR A 63 2.10 1.60 9.15
C TYR A 63 2.62 2.67 8.18
N LEU A 64 1.78 3.66 7.83
CA LEU A 64 2.10 4.74 6.89
C LEU A 64 1.78 6.11 7.54
N PRO A 65 2.55 6.56 8.56
CA PRO A 65 2.22 7.75 9.35
C PRO A 65 2.02 9.03 8.52
N PHE A 66 2.79 9.18 7.44
CA PHE A 66 2.68 10.32 6.52
C PHE A 66 1.34 10.41 5.78
N ILE A 67 0.61 9.31 5.63
CA ILE A 67 -0.71 9.28 4.96
C ILE A 67 -1.75 10.08 5.75
N VAL A 68 -1.65 10.14 7.08
CA VAL A 68 -2.58 10.94 7.92
C VAL A 68 -2.53 12.41 7.51
N GLY A 69 -1.32 12.95 7.32
CA GLY A 69 -1.07 14.33 6.92
C GLY A 69 -1.33 14.65 5.43
N LEU A 70 -1.69 13.66 4.61
CA LEU A 70 -1.99 13.82 3.20
C LEU A 70 -3.48 13.64 2.87
N ARG A 71 -3.91 14.31 1.81
CA ARG A 71 -5.20 14.12 1.12
C ARG A 71 -4.95 13.59 -0.28
N GLU A 72 -5.97 12.95 -0.85
CA GLU A 72 -5.98 12.55 -2.25
C GLU A 72 -5.68 13.74 -3.17
N GLY A 73 -4.85 13.53 -4.20
CA GLY A 73 -4.34 14.59 -5.09
C GLY A 73 -3.15 15.38 -4.56
N GLN A 74 -2.83 15.30 -3.25
CA GLN A 74 -1.66 16.01 -2.69
C GLN A 74 -0.36 15.26 -2.96
N LYS A 75 0.71 16.06 -3.11
CA LYS A 75 2.07 15.58 -3.34
C LYS A 75 2.91 15.70 -2.06
N ALA A 76 3.79 14.73 -1.86
CA ALA A 76 4.88 14.82 -0.90
C ALA A 76 6.22 15.04 -1.63
N ILE A 77 7.18 15.63 -0.96
CA ILE A 77 8.61 15.53 -1.29
C ILE A 77 9.22 14.63 -0.23
N ALA A 78 9.80 13.52 -0.65
CA ALA A 78 10.66 12.67 0.16
C ALA A 78 12.10 13.16 -0.02
N THR A 79 12.70 13.66 1.06
CA THR A 79 14.11 14.06 1.10
C THR A 79 14.88 12.98 1.84
N PHE A 80 15.85 12.34 1.18
CA PHE A 80 16.77 11.44 1.86
C PHE A 80 17.74 12.26 2.70
N THR A 81 17.80 12.00 4.01
CA THR A 81 18.57 12.83 4.95
C THR A 81 19.86 12.19 5.41
N ASP A 82 19.89 10.87 5.54
CA ASP A 82 21.04 10.12 6.05
C ASP A 82 20.92 8.62 5.72
N PHE A 83 22.01 7.86 5.84
CA PHE A 83 22.07 6.41 5.67
C PHE A 83 22.95 5.79 6.77
N GLU A 84 22.63 4.58 7.22
CA GLU A 84 23.57 3.75 7.99
C GLU A 84 24.78 3.34 7.12
N GLU A 85 25.89 2.95 7.75
CA GLU A 85 27.13 2.57 7.05
C GLU A 85 26.87 1.42 6.07
N LEU A 86 27.11 1.68 4.79
CA LEU A 86 26.83 0.75 3.71
C LEU A 86 27.89 -0.37 3.74
N PRO A 87 27.51 -1.65 3.91
CA PRO A 87 28.47 -2.75 3.91
C PRO A 87 29.04 -2.96 2.50
N ASP A 88 30.22 -3.61 2.39
CA ASP A 88 30.83 -4.02 1.11
C ASP A 88 30.25 -5.34 0.56
N GLU A 89 29.70 -6.19 1.43
CA GLU A 89 29.03 -7.46 1.10
C GLU A 89 27.79 -7.62 2.00
N ILE A 90 26.74 -8.28 1.50
CA ILE A 90 25.53 -8.61 2.26
C ILE A 90 25.37 -10.13 2.24
N GLY A 91 25.58 -10.78 3.40
CA GLY A 91 25.40 -12.21 3.62
C GLY A 91 24.07 -12.58 4.30
N SER A 92 23.36 -11.62 4.90
CA SER A 92 22.03 -11.84 5.49
C SER A 92 21.14 -10.60 5.54
N TYR A 93 19.85 -10.80 5.81
CA TYR A 93 18.85 -9.74 5.98
C TYR A 93 19.16 -8.77 7.13
N ASP A 94 19.79 -9.24 8.20
CA ASP A 94 20.08 -8.41 9.38
C ASP A 94 21.25 -7.44 9.14
N GLU A 95 21.97 -7.59 8.02
CA GLU A 95 23.08 -6.72 7.58
C GLU A 95 22.61 -5.56 6.68
N LEU A 96 21.31 -5.44 6.42
CA LEU A 96 20.77 -4.41 5.54
C LEU A 96 20.75 -3.02 6.23
N PRO A 97 21.50 -2.03 5.71
CA PRO A 97 21.55 -0.69 6.30
C PRO A 97 20.22 0.03 6.14
N ARG A 98 19.97 1.05 6.96
CA ARG A 98 18.74 1.85 6.90
C ARG A 98 18.98 3.21 6.26
N SER A 99 18.05 3.65 5.42
CA SER A 99 17.93 5.06 5.06
C SER A 99 17.01 5.78 6.04
N TYR A 100 17.29 7.07 6.21
CA TYR A 100 16.43 8.00 6.92
C TYR A 100 15.86 9.00 5.91
N CYS A 101 14.53 9.05 5.84
CA CYS A 101 13.80 9.93 4.93
C CYS A 101 12.94 10.94 5.71
N THR A 102 12.88 12.18 5.25
CA THR A 102 11.92 13.18 5.73
C THR A 102 10.91 13.46 4.63
N LEU A 103 9.63 13.19 4.88
CA LEU A 103 8.56 13.50 3.94
C LEU A 103 7.89 14.82 4.33
N SER A 104 7.85 15.77 3.40
CA SER A 104 7.18 17.07 3.54
C SER A 104 6.07 17.23 2.49
N ARG A 105 5.02 18.00 2.82
CA ARG A 105 3.89 18.22 1.92
C ARG A 105 4.22 19.33 0.91
N LYS A 106 4.15 19.03 -0.39
CA LYS A 106 4.72 19.88 -1.47
C LYS A 106 4.05 21.27 -1.64
N ASN A 107 2.87 21.50 -1.06
CA ASN A 107 2.14 22.78 -1.19
C ASN A 107 2.37 23.78 -0.05
N ASP A 108 2.90 23.33 1.10
CA ASP A 108 3.06 24.16 2.31
C ASP A 108 4.32 23.81 3.12
N SER A 109 5.15 22.89 2.62
CA SER A 109 6.38 22.36 3.24
C SER A 109 6.19 21.79 4.65
N HIS A 110 4.96 21.46 5.05
CA HIS A 110 4.69 20.85 6.34
C HIS A 110 5.28 19.45 6.40
N VAL A 111 6.14 19.19 7.39
CA VAL A 111 6.71 17.87 7.66
C VAL A 111 5.61 16.89 8.04
N LEU A 112 5.45 15.84 7.24
CA LEU A 112 4.47 14.75 7.42
C LEU A 112 5.04 13.67 8.34
N THR A 113 6.34 13.39 8.20
CA THR A 113 7.16 12.57 9.09
C THR A 113 8.63 12.95 8.88
N ALA A 114 9.47 12.80 9.91
CA ALA A 114 10.91 13.08 9.86
C ALA A 114 11.68 11.88 10.40
N GLY A 115 12.83 11.57 9.78
CA GLY A 115 13.61 10.39 10.13
C GLY A 115 12.84 9.07 9.94
N TYR A 116 11.90 9.03 8.99
CA TYR A 116 11.18 7.81 8.63
C TYR A 116 12.17 6.78 8.12
N THR A 117 12.35 5.72 8.89
CA THR A 117 13.37 4.71 8.65
C THR A 117 12.86 3.67 7.67
N ILE A 118 13.63 3.47 6.61
CA ILE A 118 13.39 2.46 5.56
C ILE A 118 14.64 1.57 5.51
N MET A 119 14.48 0.28 5.25
CA MET A 119 15.63 -0.55 4.89
C MET A 119 16.11 -0.14 3.51
N SER A 120 17.40 0.17 3.44
CA SER A 120 18.14 0.45 2.22
C SER A 120 18.97 -0.75 1.86
N VAL A 121 18.92 -1.05 0.58
CA VAL A 121 19.44 -2.27 0.00
C VAL A 121 19.87 -1.85 -1.44
N PRO A 122 20.83 -2.49 -2.15
CA PRO A 122 21.49 -1.89 -3.34
C PRO A 122 20.64 -1.89 -4.62
N VAL A 123 21.24 -1.74 -5.81
CA VAL A 123 20.55 -1.76 -7.12
C VAL A 123 21.02 -2.94 -7.98
N GLY A 124 20.07 -3.63 -8.63
CA GLY A 124 20.34 -4.52 -9.76
C GLY A 124 20.25 -6.04 -9.51
N ASN A 125 20.57 -6.56 -8.32
CA ASN A 125 20.63 -8.02 -8.07
C ASN A 125 19.29 -8.67 -7.71
N TRP A 126 18.19 -8.44 -8.44
CA TRP A 126 16.83 -8.73 -7.94
C TRP A 126 16.59 -10.18 -7.44
N SER A 127 17.48 -11.12 -7.80
CA SER A 127 17.74 -12.39 -7.13
C SER A 127 17.80 -12.37 -5.59
N LEU A 128 18.66 -11.55 -4.95
CA LEU A 128 18.78 -11.59 -3.47
C LEU A 128 17.49 -11.14 -2.78
N LEU A 129 16.64 -10.33 -3.42
CA LEU A 129 15.32 -9.98 -2.84
C LEU A 129 14.32 -11.13 -2.95
N ARG A 130 14.42 -11.95 -4.00
CA ARG A 130 13.60 -13.16 -4.12
C ARG A 130 13.91 -14.15 -3.00
N GLU A 131 15.19 -14.22 -2.60
CA GLU A 131 15.66 -14.99 -1.44
C GLU A 131 15.22 -14.34 -0.11
N ILE A 132 15.55 -13.06 0.10
CA ILE A 132 15.25 -12.32 1.33
C ILE A 132 13.76 -12.18 1.64
N ALA A 133 12.92 -11.91 0.63
CA ALA A 133 11.47 -11.83 0.80
C ALA A 133 10.80 -13.22 0.78
N GLU A 134 11.58 -14.31 0.75
CA GLU A 134 11.16 -15.71 0.66
C GLU A 134 10.00 -15.93 -0.33
N ILE A 135 10.09 -15.37 -1.54
CA ILE A 135 8.95 -15.30 -2.48
C ILE A 135 8.45 -16.71 -2.87
N GLU A 136 9.36 -17.69 -2.93
CA GLU A 136 9.03 -19.08 -3.23
C GLU A 136 8.46 -19.85 -2.02
N SER A 137 8.66 -19.36 -0.78
CA SER A 137 8.15 -19.98 0.45
C SER A 137 6.79 -19.40 0.89
N THR A 138 6.58 -18.10 0.66
CA THR A 138 5.49 -17.30 1.24
C THR A 138 4.18 -17.41 0.44
N PRO A 139 3.13 -18.09 0.96
CA PRO A 139 1.90 -18.29 0.19
C PRO A 139 1.13 -16.98 -0.03
N GLY A 140 0.85 -16.66 -1.29
CA GLY A 140 0.13 -15.43 -1.69
C GLY A 140 1.04 -14.26 -2.05
N LEU A 141 2.34 -14.35 -1.75
CA LEU A 141 3.35 -13.45 -2.30
C LEU A 141 3.62 -13.81 -3.77
N SER A 142 3.93 -12.80 -4.57
CA SER A 142 4.21 -12.94 -6.00
C SER A 142 5.11 -11.78 -6.45
N GLU A 143 5.99 -12.04 -7.41
CA GLU A 143 6.94 -11.05 -7.92
C GLU A 143 6.31 -10.18 -9.03
N VAL A 144 6.73 -8.92 -9.10
CA VAL A 144 6.53 -8.02 -10.25
C VAL A 144 7.90 -7.78 -10.86
N GLU A 145 8.08 -8.21 -12.10
CA GLU A 145 9.34 -8.08 -12.81
C GLU A 145 9.06 -7.55 -14.22
N THR A 146 9.65 -6.40 -14.55
CA THR A 146 9.52 -5.70 -15.84
C THR A 146 10.87 -5.09 -16.25
N ASP A 147 10.96 -4.46 -17.41
CA ASP A 147 12.21 -3.81 -17.86
C ASP A 147 12.59 -2.63 -16.94
N ASP A 148 11.59 -1.86 -16.46
CA ASP A 148 11.78 -0.62 -15.68
C ASP A 148 11.58 -0.78 -14.15
N GLU A 149 10.70 -1.69 -13.72
CA GLU A 149 10.31 -1.90 -12.31
C GLU A 149 10.61 -3.32 -11.82
N TRP A 150 11.01 -3.44 -10.55
CA TRP A 150 10.95 -4.67 -9.75
C TRP A 150 9.99 -4.47 -8.56
N GLY A 151 9.34 -5.51 -8.06
CA GLY A 151 8.51 -5.41 -6.86
C GLY A 151 7.86 -6.71 -6.43
N THR A 152 6.90 -6.60 -5.50
CA THR A 152 6.08 -7.73 -5.03
C THR A 152 4.60 -7.35 -4.94
N ILE A 153 3.75 -8.35 -5.07
CA ILE A 153 2.32 -8.29 -4.73
C ILE A 153 2.00 -9.42 -3.76
N ASN A 154 1.57 -9.06 -2.56
CA ASN A 154 1.06 -9.96 -1.53
C ASN A 154 -0.48 -9.99 -1.59
N ARG A 155 -1.07 -11.18 -1.69
CA ARG A 155 -2.52 -11.40 -1.66
C ARG A 155 -2.87 -12.45 -0.61
N GLY A 156 -3.57 -12.04 0.44
CA GLY A 156 -3.91 -12.90 1.58
C GLY A 156 -5.35 -12.76 2.06
N GLN A 157 -5.75 -13.63 2.99
CA GLN A 157 -7.01 -13.53 3.73
C GLN A 157 -6.76 -13.71 5.22
N ILE A 158 -7.26 -12.79 6.03
CA ILE A 158 -7.13 -12.81 7.50
C ILE A 158 -8.53 -12.92 8.12
N VAL A 159 -8.70 -13.85 9.08
CA VAL A 159 -10.00 -14.08 9.74
C VAL A 159 -10.15 -13.24 11.00
N ALA A 160 -10.80 -12.09 10.87
CA ALA A 160 -11.12 -11.18 11.95
C ALA A 160 -12.39 -11.62 12.72
N GLY A 161 -12.29 -12.70 13.50
CA GLY A 161 -13.36 -13.23 14.34
C GLY A 161 -14.47 -13.94 13.55
N GLN A 162 -15.39 -13.20 12.93
CA GLN A 162 -16.43 -13.73 12.02
C GLN A 162 -16.43 -13.03 10.65
N THR A 163 -15.38 -12.27 10.34
CA THR A 163 -15.24 -11.53 9.09
C THR A 163 -13.90 -11.86 8.46
N THR A 164 -13.90 -12.45 7.28
CA THR A 164 -12.70 -12.52 6.44
C THR A 164 -12.39 -11.11 5.92
N VAL A 165 -11.14 -10.70 6.05
CA VAL A 165 -10.58 -9.50 5.42
C VAL A 165 -9.65 -9.97 4.33
N ASP A 166 -9.95 -9.58 3.09
CA ASP A 166 -9.08 -9.75 1.93
C ASP A 166 -7.98 -8.67 1.99
N VAL A 167 -6.73 -9.10 1.90
CA VAL A 167 -5.53 -8.26 1.96
C VAL A 167 -4.88 -8.22 0.58
N TYR A 168 -4.58 -7.02 0.10
CA TYR A 168 -3.77 -6.78 -1.08
C TYR A 168 -2.74 -5.70 -0.76
N GLU A 169 -1.46 -6.05 -0.88
CA GLU A 169 -0.35 -5.13 -0.77
C GLU A 169 0.53 -5.28 -2.01
N GLU A 170 0.93 -4.18 -2.61
CA GLU A 170 1.76 -4.14 -3.81
C GLU A 170 2.79 -3.02 -3.64
N ILE A 171 4.07 -3.37 -3.75
CA ILE A 171 5.19 -2.45 -3.60
C ILE A 171 6.14 -2.67 -4.78
N ARG A 172 6.45 -1.61 -5.51
CA ARG A 172 7.36 -1.63 -6.67
C ARG A 172 8.39 -0.52 -6.55
N TYR A 173 9.56 -0.76 -7.15
CA TYR A 173 10.73 0.08 -7.13
C TYR A 173 11.29 0.21 -8.55
N GLU A 174 11.86 1.38 -8.85
CA GLU A 174 12.49 1.66 -10.14
C GLU A 174 13.86 1.01 -10.22
N LYS A 175 14.10 0.20 -11.25
CA LYS A 175 15.37 -0.51 -11.42
C LYS A 175 16.58 0.39 -11.65
N GLN A 176 16.35 1.64 -12.05
CA GLN A 176 17.41 2.62 -12.30
C GLN A 176 18.03 3.21 -11.03
N ASN A 177 17.27 3.30 -9.92
CA ASN A 177 17.66 4.07 -8.74
C ASN A 177 17.21 3.45 -7.40
N GLY A 178 16.40 2.40 -7.41
CA GLY A 178 15.88 1.76 -6.20
C GLY A 178 14.77 2.51 -5.47
N THR A 179 14.34 3.68 -5.95
CA THR A 179 13.25 4.44 -5.35
C THR A 179 11.92 3.73 -5.51
N LEU A 180 11.00 3.93 -4.57
CA LEU A 180 9.63 3.43 -4.65
C LEU A 180 8.93 4.03 -5.89
N SER A 181 8.52 3.20 -6.86
CA SER A 181 7.70 3.66 -7.98
C SER A 181 6.22 3.66 -7.61
N TYR A 182 5.76 2.61 -6.92
CA TYR A 182 4.34 2.34 -6.66
C TYR A 182 4.14 1.63 -5.32
N LEU A 183 3.21 2.15 -4.51
CA LEU A 183 2.66 1.50 -3.32
C LEU A 183 1.13 1.47 -3.42
N ARG A 184 0.54 0.27 -3.37
CA ARG A 184 -0.89 0.09 -3.08
C ARG A 184 -1.08 -0.76 -1.84
N LEU A 185 -1.94 -0.29 -0.95
CA LEU A 185 -2.39 -1.01 0.24
C LEU A 185 -3.91 -1.01 0.28
N ARG A 186 -4.53 -2.19 0.12
CA ARG A 186 -5.98 -2.37 0.08
C ARG A 186 -6.39 -3.49 1.04
N PHE A 187 -7.31 -3.15 1.94
CA PHE A 187 -7.99 -4.09 2.82
C PHE A 187 -9.48 -4.02 2.51
N SER A 188 -10.12 -5.15 2.21
CA SER A 188 -11.55 -5.21 1.93
C SER A 188 -12.24 -6.32 2.71
N ALA A 189 -13.52 -6.14 3.01
CA ALA A 189 -14.32 -7.12 3.73
C ALA A 189 -15.76 -7.09 3.22
N LEU A 190 -16.34 -8.28 2.99
CA LEU A 190 -17.72 -8.44 2.51
C LEU A 190 -18.03 -7.63 1.23
N GLY A 191 -17.04 -7.48 0.33
CA GLY A 191 -17.16 -6.73 -0.92
C GLY A 191 -17.16 -5.20 -0.78
N ASN A 192 -16.67 -4.67 0.35
CA ASN A 192 -16.46 -3.23 0.56
C ASN A 192 -15.02 -2.97 0.99
N ASP A 193 -14.41 -1.91 0.46
CA ASP A 193 -13.07 -1.49 0.87
C ASP A 193 -13.11 -0.82 2.24
N LEU A 194 -12.26 -1.30 3.15
CA LEU A 194 -11.99 -0.72 4.47
C LEU A 194 -10.81 0.25 4.42
N VAL A 195 -9.86 -0.03 3.53
CA VAL A 195 -8.71 0.80 3.17
C VAL A 195 -8.44 0.57 1.68
N ASP A 196 -8.18 1.62 0.92
CA ASP A 196 -7.54 1.54 -0.41
C ASP A 196 -6.69 2.81 -0.62
N ILE A 197 -5.38 2.64 -0.50
CA ILE A 197 -4.37 3.69 -0.58
C ILE A 197 -3.52 3.41 -1.82
N VAL A 198 -3.31 4.42 -2.66
CA VAL A 198 -2.38 4.35 -3.80
C VAL A 198 -1.46 5.57 -3.76
N PHE A 199 -0.16 5.33 -3.58
CA PHE A 199 0.89 6.34 -3.42
C PHE A 199 2.03 6.00 -4.39
N VAL A 200 2.39 6.93 -5.28
CA VAL A 200 3.28 6.64 -6.42
C VAL A 200 4.32 7.75 -6.62
N HIS A 201 5.44 7.41 -7.24
CA HIS A 201 6.40 8.39 -7.75
C HIS A 201 5.70 9.25 -8.82
N TRP A 202 5.83 10.57 -8.71
CA TRP A 202 5.13 11.52 -9.57
C TRP A 202 6.06 12.19 -10.57
N TYR A 203 5.80 11.91 -11.84
CA TYR A 203 6.42 12.56 -13.00
C TYR A 203 5.42 13.43 -13.78
N PRO A 204 5.88 14.41 -14.57
CA PRO A 204 5.02 15.12 -15.53
C PRO A 204 4.30 14.13 -16.46
N GLY A 205 2.97 14.06 -16.34
CA GLY A 205 2.12 13.10 -17.06
C GLY A 205 1.44 12.07 -16.16
N VAL A 206 2.01 11.76 -14.98
CA VAL A 206 1.37 10.88 -13.98
C VAL A 206 0.13 11.56 -13.41
N PRO A 207 -1.06 10.92 -13.40
CA PRO A 207 -2.28 11.50 -12.86
C PRO A 207 -2.14 11.71 -11.35
N THR A 208 -2.70 12.81 -10.84
CA THR A 208 -2.65 13.12 -9.40
C THR A 208 -3.72 12.42 -8.58
N VAL A 209 -4.81 11.97 -9.22
CA VAL A 209 -5.94 11.28 -8.61
C VAL A 209 -6.36 10.15 -9.54
N LEU A 210 -6.60 8.95 -8.99
CA LEU A 210 -7.19 7.84 -9.74
C LEU A 210 -8.73 7.97 -9.75
N PRO A 211 -9.41 7.60 -10.85
CA PRO A 211 -10.87 7.54 -10.84
C PRO A 211 -11.36 6.57 -9.75
N ALA A 212 -12.52 6.86 -9.16
CA ALA A 212 -13.11 6.01 -8.14
C ALA A 212 -13.50 4.64 -8.72
N GLU A 213 -13.05 3.55 -8.09
CA GLU A 213 -13.60 2.22 -8.35
C GLU A 213 -15.05 2.18 -7.85
N ILE A 214 -15.99 1.74 -8.68
CA ILE A 214 -17.41 1.66 -8.30
C ILE A 214 -17.58 0.50 -7.33
N GLN A 215 -17.79 0.82 -6.05
CA GLN A 215 -17.98 -0.18 -5.00
C GLN A 215 -19.12 -1.15 -5.31
N LEU A 216 -18.88 -2.46 -5.06
CA LEU A 216 -19.83 -3.53 -5.38
C LEU A 216 -21.18 -3.32 -4.69
N SER A 217 -21.19 -2.77 -3.47
CA SER A 217 -22.40 -2.39 -2.74
C SER A 217 -23.25 -1.34 -3.46
N THR A 218 -22.63 -0.37 -4.15
CA THR A 218 -23.33 0.63 -4.97
C THR A 218 -23.97 -0.03 -6.20
N ILE A 219 -23.25 -0.93 -6.88
CA ILE A 219 -23.77 -1.72 -8.01
C ILE A 219 -24.98 -2.55 -7.55
N LEU A 220 -24.89 -3.17 -6.36
CA LEU A 220 -25.94 -4.02 -5.80
C LEU A 220 -27.19 -3.21 -5.40
N VAL A 221 -27.03 -2.01 -4.83
CA VAL A 221 -28.13 -1.07 -4.55
C VAL A 221 -28.83 -0.63 -5.85
N ILE A 222 -28.06 -0.26 -6.88
CA ILE A 222 -28.61 0.09 -8.21
C ILE A 222 -29.39 -1.08 -8.80
N SER A 223 -28.84 -2.29 -8.72
CA SER A 223 -29.46 -3.52 -9.25
C SER A 223 -30.79 -3.85 -8.56
N ILE A 224 -30.85 -3.71 -7.22
CA ILE A 224 -32.09 -3.87 -6.45
C ILE A 224 -33.11 -2.79 -6.82
N GLY A 225 -32.67 -1.52 -6.96
CA GLY A 225 -33.54 -0.42 -7.37
C GLY A 225 -34.19 -0.65 -8.73
N ILE A 226 -33.42 -1.11 -9.72
CA ILE A 226 -33.91 -1.48 -11.04
C ILE A 226 -34.91 -2.65 -10.96
N ALA A 227 -34.58 -3.71 -10.21
CA ALA A 227 -35.47 -4.86 -10.04
C ALA A 227 -36.82 -4.47 -9.41
N VAL A 228 -36.81 -3.64 -8.36
CA VAL A 228 -38.03 -3.13 -7.71
C VAL A 228 -38.83 -2.26 -8.68
N ALA A 229 -38.19 -1.37 -9.44
CA ALA A 229 -38.86 -0.53 -10.44
C ALA A 229 -39.55 -1.37 -11.53
N ILE A 230 -38.90 -2.43 -12.02
CA ILE A 230 -39.47 -3.37 -13.00
C ILE A 230 -40.68 -4.11 -12.40
N ILE A 231 -40.57 -4.63 -11.17
CA ILE A 231 -41.68 -5.32 -10.49
C ILE A 231 -42.89 -4.38 -10.32
N VAL A 232 -42.67 -3.14 -9.88
CA VAL A 232 -43.74 -2.13 -9.73
C VAL A 232 -44.36 -1.80 -11.09
N ALA A 233 -43.56 -1.62 -12.15
CA ALA A 233 -44.07 -1.36 -13.50
C ALA A 233 -44.94 -2.51 -14.03
N ILE A 234 -44.52 -3.78 -13.81
CA ILE A 234 -45.30 -4.97 -14.18
C ILE A 234 -46.62 -5.02 -13.39
N VAL A 235 -46.60 -4.80 -12.07
CA VAL A 235 -47.81 -4.80 -11.24
C VAL A 235 -48.78 -3.69 -11.63
N VAL A 236 -48.28 -2.49 -11.95
CA VAL A 236 -49.10 -1.36 -12.42
C VAL A 236 -49.68 -1.64 -13.82
N TYR A 237 -48.92 -2.27 -14.73
CA TYR A 237 -49.41 -2.68 -16.04
C TYR A 237 -50.49 -3.76 -15.93
N MET A 238 -50.26 -4.78 -15.09
CA MET A 238 -51.24 -5.85 -14.84
C MET A 238 -52.52 -5.36 -14.16
N ARG A 239 -52.47 -4.29 -13.35
CA ARG A 239 -53.64 -3.63 -12.75
C ARG A 239 -54.36 -2.63 -13.67
N ARG A 240 -53.85 -2.41 -14.90
CA ARG A 240 -54.46 -1.56 -15.93
C ARG A 240 -55.05 -2.35 -17.10
N LYS A 241 -55.06 -3.68 -17.00
CA LYS A 241 -55.85 -4.61 -17.81
C LYS A 241 -56.96 -5.22 -16.96
#